data_AF-A0A1H3EWX3-F1
#
_entry.id   AF-A0A1H3EWX3-F1
#
_cell.length_a   1.000
_cell.length_b   1.000
_cell.length_c   1.000
_cell.angle_alpha   90.00
_cell.angle_beta   90.00
_cell.angle_gamma   90.00
#
_symmetry.space_group_name_H-M   'P 1'
#
loop_
_entity.id
_entity.type
_entity.pdbx_description
1 polymer ?
#
loop_
_entity_poly.entity_id
_entity_poly.type
_entity_poly.pdbx_seq_one_letter_code
_entity_poly.pdbx_strand_id
1 'polypeptide(L)'
;MSLDEAARHLGISTASLSRMETAVSGVAADRIEVLARLYQVKIQDIFEGQLTGMPGMVDQDRMHAAVLLVLETARTMRVKPSPAKVADLVVQVYRREVERLLADPGAAVSFSQAQHVDYVSAALMR
;
A
#
# COMPACT_ATOMS: atom_id res chain seq x y z
N MET A 1 -18.74 -1.12 -6.02
CA MET A 1 -19.19 -2.25 -5.17
C MET A 1 -20.47 -1.83 -4.48
N SER A 2 -21.52 -2.66 -4.51
CA SER A 2 -22.78 -2.35 -3.83
C SER A 2 -22.71 -2.65 -2.33
N LEU A 3 -23.55 -1.99 -1.53
CA LEU A 3 -23.65 -2.25 -0.09
C LEU A 3 -24.01 -3.71 0.23
N ASP A 4 -24.76 -4.37 -0.67
CA ASP A 4 -25.14 -5.78 -0.55
C ASP A 4 -23.95 -6.72 -0.79
N GLU A 5 -23.13 -6.44 -1.79
CA GLU A 5 -21.88 -7.17 -2.03
C GLU A 5 -20.90 -6.98 -0.86
N ALA A 6 -20.77 -5.75 -0.37
CA ALA A 6 -19.94 -5.44 0.78
C ALA A 6 -20.39 -6.20 2.03
N ALA A 7 -21.69 -6.20 2.34
CA ALA A 7 -22.23 -6.89 3.50
C ALA A 7 -22.04 -8.41 3.43
N ARG A 8 -22.23 -9.01 2.25
CA ARG A 8 -21.97 -10.44 2.03
C ARG A 8 -20.50 -10.80 2.26
N HIS A 9 -19.58 -10.02 1.74
CA HIS A 9 -18.14 -10.27 1.94
C HIS A 9 -17.71 -10.15 3.40
N LEU A 10 -18.41 -9.34 4.18
CA LEU A 10 -18.13 -9.10 5.60
C LEU A 10 -18.88 -10.06 6.55
N GLY A 11 -19.75 -10.93 6.04
CA GLY A 11 -20.54 -11.85 6.86
C GLY A 11 -21.53 -11.15 7.81
N ILE A 12 -21.93 -9.91 7.50
CA ILE A 12 -22.88 -9.12 8.29
C ILE A 12 -24.08 -8.73 7.44
N SER A 13 -25.20 -8.37 8.07
CA SER A 13 -26.37 -7.92 7.32
C SER A 13 -26.16 -6.54 6.70
N THR A 14 -26.75 -6.29 5.53
CA THR A 14 -26.78 -4.98 4.87
C THR A 14 -27.33 -3.88 5.77
N ALA A 15 -28.34 -4.20 6.58
CA ALA A 15 -28.87 -3.28 7.59
C ALA A 15 -27.84 -2.96 8.68
N SER A 16 -26.97 -3.91 9.05
CA SER A 16 -25.87 -3.64 10.00
C SER A 16 -24.80 -2.77 9.36
N LEU A 17 -24.43 -3.04 8.11
CA LEU A 17 -23.47 -2.24 7.37
C LEU A 17 -23.98 -0.82 7.11
N SER A 18 -25.26 -0.66 6.75
CA SER A 18 -25.90 0.65 6.59
C SER A 18 -25.93 1.44 7.90
N ARG A 19 -26.18 0.79 9.04
CA ARG A 19 -26.09 1.42 10.37
C ARG A 19 -24.67 1.83 10.76
N MET A 20 -23.66 1.10 10.27
CA MET A 20 -22.25 1.45 10.43
C MET A 20 -21.89 2.68 9.58
N GLU A 21 -22.33 2.75 8.32
CA GLU A 21 -22.15 3.94 7.46
C GLU A 21 -22.84 5.18 8.02
N THR A 22 -24.01 5.02 8.64
CA THR A 22 -24.81 6.13 9.17
C THR A 22 -24.46 6.51 10.61
N ALA A 23 -23.40 5.91 11.19
CA ALA A 23 -22.91 6.16 12.56
C ALA A 23 -23.95 5.92 13.69
N VAL A 24 -25.04 5.19 13.42
CA VAL A 24 -26.15 4.98 14.38
C VAL A 24 -25.81 3.95 15.46
N SER A 25 -24.78 3.12 15.25
CA SER A 25 -24.23 2.27 16.30
C SER A 25 -22.72 2.41 16.32
N GLY A 26 -22.16 2.88 17.45
CA GLY A 26 -20.73 2.84 17.70
C GLY A 26 -20.22 1.45 17.37
N VAL A 27 -19.41 1.34 16.31
CA VAL A 27 -18.88 0.07 15.87
C VAL A 27 -18.02 -0.45 17.01
N ALA A 28 -18.40 -1.61 17.55
CA ALA A 28 -17.60 -2.24 18.59
C ALA A 28 -16.17 -2.42 18.03
N ALA A 29 -15.18 -1.92 18.76
CA ALA A 29 -13.80 -1.79 18.31
C ALA A 29 -13.20 -3.14 17.85
N ASP A 30 -13.74 -4.25 18.39
CA ASP A 30 -13.42 -5.63 18.03
C ASP A 30 -13.66 -5.93 16.53
N ARG A 31 -14.75 -5.44 15.96
CA ARG A 31 -15.09 -5.67 14.55
C ARG A 31 -14.20 -4.88 13.61
N ILE A 32 -13.81 -3.67 14.00
CA ILE A 32 -12.89 -2.85 13.20
C ILE A 32 -11.48 -3.46 13.22
N GLU A 33 -11.06 -4.02 14.34
CA GLU A 33 -9.80 -4.75 14.43
C GLU A 33 -9.78 -6.02 13.54
N VAL A 34 -10.92 -6.72 13.42
CA VAL A 34 -11.06 -7.86 12.48
C VAL A 34 -10.98 -7.39 11.03
N LEU A 35 -11.62 -6.27 10.68
CA LEU A 35 -11.56 -5.68 9.34
C LEU A 35 -10.14 -5.20 9.00
N ALA A 36 -9.47 -4.52 9.94
CA ALA A 36 -8.09 -4.09 9.80
C ALA A 36 -7.15 -5.28 9.57
N ARG A 37 -7.35 -6.40 10.28
CA ARG A 37 -6.61 -7.64 10.04
C ARG A 37 -6.92 -8.27 8.69
N LEU A 38 -8.19 -8.32 8.28
CA LEU A 38 -8.62 -8.93 7.02
C LEU A 38 -8.10 -8.17 5.81
N TYR A 39 -8.24 -6.84 5.84
CA TYR A 39 -7.80 -5.94 4.76
C TYR A 39 -6.34 -5.52 4.91
N GLN A 40 -5.67 -5.97 5.97
CA GLN A 40 -4.29 -5.66 6.29
C GLN A 40 -4.00 -4.18 6.29
N VAL A 41 -4.87 -3.40 6.92
CA VAL A 41 -4.73 -1.95 7.06
C VAL A 41 -4.63 -1.60 8.52
N LYS A 42 -4.10 -0.41 8.84
CA LYS A 42 -4.17 0.06 10.23
C LYS A 42 -5.63 0.36 10.59
N ILE A 43 -5.98 0.30 11.87
CA ILE A 43 -7.34 0.63 12.31
C ILE A 43 -7.67 2.10 12.06
N GLN A 44 -6.72 2.99 12.38
CA GLN A 44 -6.83 4.44 12.16
C GLN A 44 -7.15 4.80 10.70
N ASP A 45 -6.57 4.05 9.77
CA ASP A 45 -6.73 4.17 8.33
C ASP A 45 -8.15 3.85 7.83
N ILE A 46 -8.86 2.94 8.53
CA ILE A 46 -10.28 2.64 8.26
C ILE A 46 -11.15 3.84 8.64
N PHE A 47 -10.82 4.53 9.74
CA PHE A 47 -11.57 5.70 10.20
C PHE A 47 -11.25 6.97 9.40
N GLU A 48 -10.01 7.10 8.92
CA GLU A 48 -9.53 8.25 8.15
C GLU A 48 -9.75 8.10 6.64
N GLY A 49 -10.24 6.93 6.18
CA GLY A 49 -10.43 6.63 4.76
C GLY A 49 -9.13 6.45 3.97
N GLN A 50 -8.01 6.24 4.67
CA GLN A 50 -6.67 6.14 4.13
C GLN A 50 -6.13 4.73 4.36
N LEU A 51 -6.48 3.76 3.51
CA LEU A 51 -6.08 2.35 3.67
C LEU A 51 -4.55 2.15 3.49
N THR A 52 -3.71 2.48 4.48
CA THR A 52 -2.28 2.13 4.49
C THR A 52 -2.07 0.75 5.10
N GLY A 53 -1.17 -0.04 4.51
CA GLY A 53 -0.93 -1.43 4.91
C GLY A 53 -0.46 -1.58 6.37
N MET A 54 -0.82 -2.70 7.02
CA MET A 54 -0.28 -3.09 8.33
C MET A 54 1.25 -3.23 8.24
N PRO A 55 2.01 -2.62 9.17
CA PRO A 55 3.45 -2.83 9.26
C PRO A 55 3.74 -4.32 9.51
N GLY A 56 4.38 -5.00 8.56
CA GLY A 56 4.77 -6.40 8.66
C GLY A 56 4.34 -7.29 7.50
N MET A 57 3.38 -6.85 6.68
CA MET A 57 3.06 -7.50 5.41
C MET A 57 3.54 -6.67 4.23
N VAL A 58 4.26 -7.31 3.32
CA VAL A 58 4.76 -6.66 2.11
C VAL A 58 3.58 -6.39 1.18
N ASP A 59 3.27 -5.12 0.96
CA ASP A 59 2.46 -4.64 -0.16
C ASP A 59 3.05 -5.15 -1.49
N GLN A 60 2.44 -6.19 -2.05
CA GLN A 60 2.95 -6.93 -3.22
C GLN A 60 2.88 -6.08 -4.49
N ASP A 61 1.84 -5.26 -4.64
CA ASP A 61 1.69 -4.38 -5.81
C ASP A 61 2.79 -3.31 -5.82
N ARG A 62 3.09 -2.75 -4.65
CA ARG A 62 4.19 -1.79 -4.49
C ARG A 62 5.56 -2.44 -4.69
N MET A 63 5.75 -3.67 -4.21
CA MET A 63 6.97 -4.43 -4.48
C MET A 63 7.15 -4.68 -5.98
N HIS A 64 6.08 -5.12 -6.66
CA HIS A 64 6.09 -5.33 -8.10
C HIS A 64 6.38 -4.02 -8.87
N ALA A 65 5.78 -2.91 -8.47
CA ALA A 65 6.05 -1.60 -9.06
C ALA A 65 7.50 -1.14 -8.87
N ALA A 66 8.10 -1.42 -7.71
CA ALA A 66 9.52 -1.14 -7.46
C ALA A 66 10.43 -1.98 -8.37
N VAL A 67 10.13 -3.28 -8.57
CA VAL A 67 10.85 -4.14 -9.52
C VAL A 67 10.79 -3.59 -10.94
N LEU A 68 9.59 -3.27 -11.42
CA LEU A 68 9.41 -2.72 -12.77
C LEU A 68 10.16 -1.40 -12.94
N LEU A 69 10.11 -0.50 -11.97
CA LEU A 69 10.84 0.76 -12.02
C LEU A 69 12.35 0.53 -12.20
N VAL A 70 12.96 -0.35 -11.40
CA VAL A 70 14.40 -0.61 -11.46
C VAL A 70 14.79 -1.21 -12.81
N LEU A 71 14.04 -2.21 -13.28
CA LEU A 71 14.32 -2.89 -14.54
C LEU A 71 14.11 -1.98 -15.76
N GLU A 72 13.02 -1.21 -15.80
CA GLU A 72 12.75 -0.26 -16.89
C GLU A 72 13.75 0.89 -16.92
N THR A 73 14.18 1.38 -15.75
CA THR A 73 15.21 2.42 -15.68
C THR A 73 16.54 1.88 -16.19
N ALA A 74 16.95 0.67 -15.77
CA ALA A 74 18.16 0.03 -16.27
C ALA A 74 18.12 -0.20 -17.78
N ARG A 75 16.98 -0.67 -18.31
CA ARG A 75 16.75 -0.86 -19.74
C ARG A 75 16.85 0.46 -20.51
N THR A 76 16.20 1.51 -20.02
CA THR A 76 16.20 2.85 -20.63
C THR A 76 17.60 3.45 -20.67
N MET A 77 18.35 3.30 -19.58
CA MET A 77 19.74 3.77 -19.47
C MET A 77 20.75 2.86 -20.19
N ARG A 78 20.33 1.71 -20.71
CA ARG A 78 21.17 0.70 -21.37
C ARG A 78 22.31 0.19 -20.48
N VAL A 79 22.08 0.10 -19.17
CA VAL A 79 23.03 -0.46 -18.20
C VAL A 79 22.69 -1.91 -17.88
N LYS A 80 23.68 -2.71 -17.49
CA LYS A 80 23.52 -4.11 -17.09
C LYS A 80 23.94 -4.31 -15.64
N PRO A 81 23.12 -3.91 -14.66
CA PRO A 81 23.41 -4.13 -13.25
C PRO A 81 23.45 -5.62 -12.93
N SER A 82 24.25 -6.00 -11.92
CA SER A 82 24.23 -7.37 -11.41
C SER A 82 22.89 -7.69 -10.75
N PRO A 83 22.48 -8.97 -10.69
CA PRO A 83 21.25 -9.37 -10.01
C PRO A 83 21.19 -8.89 -8.55
N ALA A 84 22.33 -8.93 -7.83
CA ALA A 84 22.43 -8.43 -6.47
C ALA A 84 22.12 -6.92 -6.39
N LYS A 85 22.69 -6.12 -7.31
CA LYS A 85 22.45 -4.68 -7.37
C LYS A 85 20.98 -4.36 -7.67
N VAL A 86 20.33 -5.12 -8.55
CA VAL A 86 18.88 -4.97 -8.82
C VAL A 86 18.07 -5.26 -7.56
N ALA A 87 18.33 -6.39 -6.88
CA ALA A 87 17.61 -6.79 -5.68
C ALA A 87 17.74 -5.74 -4.56
N ASP A 88 18.97 -5.27 -4.30
CA ASP A 88 19.24 -4.25 -3.29
C ASP A 88 18.50 -2.94 -3.61
N LEU A 89 18.45 -2.56 -4.88
CA LEU A 89 17.81 -1.32 -5.31
C LEU A 89 16.29 -1.40 -5.17
N VAL A 90 15.69 -2.55 -5.49
CA VAL A 90 14.25 -2.79 -5.29
C VAL A 90 13.88 -2.66 -3.82
N VAL A 91 14.65 -3.28 -2.92
CA VAL A 91 14.43 -3.19 -1.46
C VAL A 91 14.54 -1.74 -1.00
N GLN A 92 15.52 -0.99 -1.49
CA GLN A 92 15.70 0.41 -1.14
C GLN A 92 14.56 1.30 -1.61
N VAL A 93 14.09 1.12 -2.85
CA VAL A 93 12.92 1.84 -3.40
C VAL A 93 11.68 1.54 -2.56
N TYR A 94 11.44 0.26 -2.27
CA TYR A 94 10.30 -0.14 -1.45
C TYR A 94 10.36 0.48 -0.06
N ARG A 95 11.52 0.45 0.60
CA ARG A 95 11.71 1.05 1.93
C ARG A 95 11.47 2.55 1.92
N ARG A 96 12.02 3.28 0.94
CA ARG A 96 11.80 4.73 0.77
C ARG A 96 10.32 5.06 0.59
N GLU A 97 9.60 4.23 -0.13
CA GLU A 97 8.17 4.42 -0.34
C GLU A 97 7.35 4.20 0.94
N VAL A 98 7.69 3.17 1.72
CA VAL A 98 7.06 2.94 3.03
C VAL A 98 7.38 4.10 3.98
N GLU A 99 8.63 4.54 4.04
CA GLU A 99 9.05 5.70 4.83
C GLU A 99 8.27 6.97 4.44
N ARG A 100 8.04 7.20 3.13
CA ARG A 100 7.23 8.33 2.63
C ARG A 100 5.79 8.28 3.16
N LEU A 101 5.12 7.13 3.04
CA LEU A 101 3.74 6.98 3.52
C LEU A 101 3.62 7.12 5.05
N LEU A 102 4.65 6.70 5.78
CA LEU A 102 4.67 6.87 7.23
C LEU A 102 4.92 8.33 7.65
N ALA A 103 5.68 9.08 6.86
CA ALA A 103 6.00 10.47 7.14
C ALA A 103 4.84 11.43 6.82
N ASP A 104 3.99 11.09 5.84
CA ASP A 104 2.86 11.90 5.41
C ASP A 104 1.60 11.02 5.22
N PRO A 105 0.73 10.96 6.24
CA PRO A 105 -0.53 10.22 6.18
C PRO A 105 -1.52 10.73 5.12
N GLY A 106 -1.36 11.97 4.64
CA GLY A 106 -2.17 12.52 3.55
C GLY A 106 -1.62 12.22 2.16
N ALA A 107 -0.47 11.55 2.08
CA ALA A 107 0.17 11.29 0.82
C ALA A 107 -0.59 10.25 -0.01
N ALA A 108 -0.54 10.40 -1.33
CA ALA A 108 -1.17 9.43 -2.23
C ALA A 108 -0.69 8.00 -1.93
N VAL A 109 -1.63 7.10 -1.68
CA VAL A 109 -1.37 5.70 -1.32
C VAL A 109 -0.77 4.92 -2.49
N SER A 110 -1.05 5.33 -3.73
CA SER A 110 -0.50 4.71 -4.94
C SER A 110 1.01 4.95 -5.10
N PHE A 111 1.71 3.92 -5.57
CA PHE A 111 3.13 4.03 -5.90
C PHE A 111 3.34 4.97 -7.10
N SER A 112 4.18 5.99 -6.94
CA SER A 112 4.53 6.92 -8.02
C SER A 112 5.97 6.70 -8.49
N GLN A 113 6.13 6.18 -9.70
CA GLN A 113 7.46 5.97 -10.31
C GLN A 113 8.28 7.26 -10.40
N ALA A 114 7.62 8.39 -10.70
CA ALA A 114 8.26 9.69 -10.85
C ALA A 114 8.99 10.14 -9.58
N GLN A 115 8.56 9.71 -8.40
CA GLN A 115 9.19 10.06 -7.13
C GLN A 115 10.50 9.31 -6.87
N HIS A 116 10.74 8.20 -7.58
CA HIS A 116 11.85 7.29 -7.32
C HIS A 116 12.82 7.15 -8.50
N VAL A 117 12.46 7.64 -9.70
CA VAL A 117 13.26 7.46 -10.92
C VAL A 117 14.64 8.09 -10.83
N ASP A 118 14.77 9.28 -10.23
CA ASP A 118 16.06 9.98 -10.09
C ASP A 118 16.98 9.22 -9.14
N TYR A 119 16.42 8.70 -8.05
CA TYR A 119 17.15 7.86 -7.09
C TYR A 119 17.69 6.59 -7.74
N VAL A 120 16.82 5.88 -8.47
CA VAL A 120 17.19 4.64 -9.18
C VAL A 120 18.25 4.92 -10.24
N SER A 121 18.07 5.97 -11.03
CA SER A 121 19.01 6.36 -12.09
C SER A 121 20.40 6.68 -11.51
N ALA A 122 20.47 7.50 -10.46
CA ALA A 122 21.72 7.85 -9.80
C ALA A 122 22.44 6.63 -9.21
N ALA A 123 21.69 5.69 -8.62
CA ALA A 123 22.26 4.49 -8.02
C ALA A 123 22.75 3.47 -9.06
N LEU A 124 22.12 3.41 -10.24
CA LEU A 124 22.54 2.56 -11.35
C LEU A 124 23.82 3.05 -12.05
N MET A 125 24.13 4.35 -11.97
CA MET A 125 25.38 4.93 -12.53
C MET A 125 26.61 4.71 -11.64
N ARG A 126 26.42 4.46 -10.34
CA ARG A 126 27.48 4.14 -9.39
C ARG A 126 27.95 2.70 -9.54
#